data_AF-A0A7S4LHE0-F1
#
_entry.id   AF-A0A7S4LHE0-F1
#
_cell.length_a   1.000
_cell.length_b   1.000
_cell.length_c   1.000
_cell.angle_alpha   90.00
_cell.angle_beta   90.00
_cell.angle_gamma   90.00
#
_symmetry.space_group_name_H-M   'P 1'
#
loop_
_entity.id
_entity.type
_entity.pdbx_description
1 polymer ?
#
loop_
_entity_poly.entity_id
_entity_poly.type
_entity_poly.pdbx_seq_one_letter_code
_entity_poly.pdbx_strand_id
1 'polypeptide(L)'
;PLDQGTYRKYRPGSIIPWPGSTSTSTQLDVARSFLPGKPGKSGILCAINIHTYTDVGPYSRYPEEEELLLPPGCEFVVTKLVAVPTHPEGLALLPPLSP
;
A
#
# COMPACT_ATOMS: atom_id res chain seq x y z
N PRO A 1 0.70 -3.64 -16.73
CA PRO A 1 -0.77 -3.48 -16.57
C PRO A 1 -1.29 -4.50 -15.55
N LEU A 2 -2.10 -4.08 -14.58
CA LEU A 2 -2.78 -5.01 -13.69
C LEU A 2 -3.71 -5.94 -14.50
N ASP A 3 -3.85 -7.19 -14.10
CA ASP A 3 -4.78 -8.12 -14.75
C ASP A 3 -6.24 -7.79 -14.41
N GLN A 4 -7.19 -8.28 -15.22
CA GLN A 4 -8.62 -8.01 -15.00
C GLN A 4 -9.15 -8.52 -13.65
N GLY A 5 -8.56 -9.59 -13.10
CA GLY A 5 -8.92 -10.12 -11.79
C GLY A 5 -8.57 -9.14 -10.68
N THR A 6 -7.38 -8.54 -10.74
CA THR A 6 -6.94 -7.49 -9.82
C THR A 6 -7.87 -6.26 -9.86
N TYR A 7 -8.22 -5.78 -11.06
CA TYR A 7 -9.16 -4.64 -11.19
C TYR A 7 -10.53 -4.93 -10.58
N ARG A 8 -11.04 -6.15 -10.74
CA ARG A 8 -12.34 -6.55 -10.16
C ARG A 8 -12.25 -6.63 -8.64
N LYS A 9 -11.17 -7.22 -8.11
CA LYS A 9 -10.95 -7.35 -6.65
C LYS A 9 -10.91 -5.98 -5.99
N TYR A 10 -10.13 -5.04 -6.53
CA TYR A 10 -9.92 -3.72 -5.93
C TYR A 10 -10.81 -2.64 -6.54
N ARG A 11 -12.05 -2.97 -6.91
CA ARG A 11 -13.02 -1.95 -7.31
C ARG A 11 -13.40 -1.09 -6.09
N PRO A 12 -13.60 0.24 -6.26
CA PRO A 12 -14.15 1.06 -5.19
C PRO A 12 -15.43 0.46 -4.59
N GLY A 13 -15.52 0.45 -3.27
CA GLY A 13 -16.58 -0.18 -2.48
C GLY A 13 -16.33 -1.65 -2.14
N SER A 14 -15.34 -2.32 -2.75
CA SER A 14 -14.95 -3.68 -2.34
C SER A 14 -14.40 -3.69 -0.92
N ILE A 15 -14.83 -4.67 -0.12
CA ILE A 15 -14.22 -5.00 1.17
C ILE A 15 -13.13 -6.04 0.92
N ILE A 16 -11.92 -5.75 1.37
CA ILE A 16 -10.78 -6.66 1.25
C ILE A 16 -10.44 -7.21 2.63
N PRO A 17 -10.69 -8.51 2.88
CA PRO A 17 -10.25 -9.16 4.10
C PRO A 17 -8.73 -9.30 4.10
N TRP A 18 -8.12 -9.04 5.26
CA TRP A 18 -6.68 -9.01 5.45
C TRP A 18 -6.28 -9.89 6.63
N PRO A 19 -6.13 -11.21 6.42
CA PRO A 19 -6.01 -12.18 7.51
C PRO A 19 -4.64 -12.16 8.21
N GLY A 20 -3.60 -11.65 7.57
CA GLY A 20 -2.25 -11.63 8.10
C GLY A 20 -1.87 -10.29 8.73
N SER A 21 -0.97 -10.32 9.71
CA SER A 21 -0.27 -9.12 10.16
C SER A 21 0.46 -8.48 8.97
N THR A 22 0.45 -7.15 8.91
CA THR A 22 1.00 -6.43 7.75
C THR A 22 1.84 -5.26 8.23
N SER A 23 3.10 -5.23 7.82
CA SER A 23 3.98 -4.09 7.98
C SER A 23 3.55 -2.96 7.05
N THR A 24 3.48 -1.76 7.58
CA THR A 24 3.17 -0.53 6.83
C THR A 24 4.10 0.58 7.26
N SER A 25 4.26 1.60 6.43
CA SER A 25 5.10 2.76 6.73
C SER A 25 4.33 4.04 6.43
N THR A 26 4.53 5.06 7.26
CA THR A 26 4.07 6.43 7.02
C THR A 26 4.87 7.12 5.92
N GLN A 27 6.03 6.59 5.56
CA GLN A 27 6.92 7.15 4.54
C GLN A 27 6.69 6.49 3.18
N LEU A 28 6.27 7.31 2.20
CA LEU A 28 5.98 6.87 0.85
C LEU A 28 7.20 6.21 0.17
N ASP A 29 8.41 6.74 0.37
CA ASP A 29 9.60 6.23 -0.29
C ASP A 29 10.05 4.88 0.28
N VAL A 30 9.87 4.66 1.59
CA VAL A 30 10.04 3.35 2.23
C VAL A 30 9.06 2.36 1.62
N ALA A 31 7.76 2.68 1.58
CA ALA A 31 6.74 1.80 0.98
C ALA A 31 7.01 1.49 -0.50
N ARG A 32 7.50 2.48 -1.27
CA ARG A 32 7.91 2.31 -2.67
C ARG A 32 9.10 1.38 -2.85
N SER A 33 10.03 1.34 -1.90
CA SER A 33 11.21 0.45 -1.98
C SER A 33 10.83 -1.04 -2.02
N PHE A 34 9.65 -1.40 -1.49
CA PHE A 34 9.11 -2.75 -1.54
C PHE A 34 8.40 -3.10 -2.87
N LEU A 35 8.19 -2.12 -3.76
CA LEU A 35 7.64 -2.39 -5.08
C LEU A 35 8.65 -3.14 -5.96
N PRO A 36 8.20 -4.06 -6.83
CA PRO A 36 9.09 -4.79 -7.71
C PRO A 36 9.76 -3.85 -8.71
N GLY A 37 11.08 -3.66 -8.59
CA GLY A 37 11.88 -2.87 -9.55
C GLY A 37 12.21 -3.57 -10.88
N LYS A 38 11.69 -4.78 -11.12
CA LYS A 38 12.04 -5.58 -12.31
C LYS A 38 11.10 -5.29 -13.49
N PRO A 39 11.63 -5.10 -14.72
CA PRO A 39 10.83 -4.97 -15.92
C PRO A 39 9.83 -6.13 -16.06
N GLY A 40 8.59 -5.80 -16.44
CA GLY A 40 7.51 -6.79 -16.61
C GLY A 40 6.78 -7.20 -15.33
N LYS A 41 7.22 -6.77 -14.14
CA LYS A 41 6.47 -6.98 -12.88
C LYS A 41 5.62 -5.75 -12.56
N SER A 42 4.36 -5.98 -12.22
CA SER A 42 3.46 -4.93 -11.71
C SER A 42 3.40 -5.04 -10.19
N GLY A 43 3.50 -3.91 -9.48
CA GLY A 43 3.29 -3.82 -8.04
C GLY A 43 2.02 -3.05 -7.70
N ILE A 44 1.52 -3.23 -6.48
CA ILE A 44 0.42 -2.45 -5.93
C ILE A 44 0.96 -1.70 -4.71
N LEU A 45 0.74 -0.39 -4.69
CA LEU A 45 0.96 0.42 -3.50
C LEU A 45 -0.41 0.69 -2.85
N CYS A 46 -0.55 0.32 -1.59
CA CYS A 46 -1.76 0.54 -0.81
C CYS A 46 -1.58 1.79 0.06
N ALA A 47 -2.30 2.85 -0.25
CA ALA A 47 -2.49 3.97 0.68
C ALA A 47 -3.70 3.66 1.55
N ILE A 48 -3.50 3.57 2.86
CA ILE A 48 -4.52 3.18 3.82
C ILE A 48 -4.67 4.26 4.89
N ASN A 49 -5.90 4.45 5.37
CA ASN A 49 -6.17 5.20 6.59
C ASN A 49 -6.56 4.19 7.68
N ILE A 50 -5.87 4.23 8.81
CA ILE A 50 -5.95 3.22 9.87
C ILE A 50 -6.10 3.89 11.24
N HIS A 51 -6.86 3.26 12.12
CA HIS A 51 -7.02 3.70 13.52
C HIS A 51 -6.47 2.69 14.52
N THR A 52 -6.23 1.45 14.09
CA THR A 52 -5.74 0.36 14.92
C THR A 52 -4.40 -0.12 14.36
N TYR A 53 -3.32 0.13 15.10
CA TYR A 53 -1.97 -0.26 14.74
C TYR A 53 -1.09 -0.35 15.98
N THR A 54 0.05 -1.01 15.84
CA THR A 54 1.15 -0.98 16.81
C THR A 54 2.32 -0.26 16.18
N ASP A 55 2.78 0.84 16.80
CA ASP A 55 4.07 1.44 16.46
C ASP A 55 5.18 0.49 16.94
N VAL A 56 5.94 -0.06 16.00
CA VAL A 56 7.05 -0.99 16.29
C VAL A 56 8.41 -0.32 16.21
N GLY A 57 8.48 0.98 15.91
CA GLY A 57 9.71 1.77 15.83
C GLY A 57 10.64 1.59 17.03
N PRO A 58 10.16 1.60 18.29
CA PRO A 58 11.00 1.39 19.47
C PRO A 58 11.70 0.01 19.55
N TYR A 59 11.23 -0.97 18.78
CA TYR A 59 11.73 -2.34 18.76
C TYR A 59 12.31 -2.77 17.41
N SER A 60 12.15 -1.93 16.37
CA SER A 60 12.55 -2.26 15.01
C SER A 60 14.06 -2.19 14.82
N ARG A 61 14.58 -3.03 13.92
CA ARG A 61 15.96 -2.94 13.45
C ARG A 61 16.18 -1.69 12.58
N TYR A 62 15.12 -1.16 11.98
CA TYR A 62 15.13 0.00 11.08
C TYR A 62 14.08 1.03 11.55
N PRO A 63 14.30 1.73 12.68
CA PRO A 63 13.33 2.69 13.22
C PRO A 63 12.97 3.82 12.26
N GLU A 64 13.89 4.18 11.35
CA GLU A 64 13.72 5.19 10.31
C GLU A 64 12.64 4.84 9.27
N GLU A 65 12.22 3.58 9.19
CA GLU A 65 11.13 3.16 8.31
C GLU A 65 9.75 3.62 8.81
N GLU A 66 9.66 4.14 10.05
CA GLU A 66 8.41 4.54 10.70
C GLU A 66 7.32 3.47 10.55
N GLU A 67 7.71 2.22 10.87
CA GLU A 67 6.86 1.06 10.67
C GLU A 67 5.68 1.06 11.66
N LEU A 68 4.47 0.96 11.11
CA LEU A 68 3.25 0.66 11.83
C LEU A 68 2.78 -0.74 11.47
N LEU A 69 2.68 -1.61 12.47
CA LEU A 69 2.24 -2.99 12.28
C LEU A 69 0.73 -3.10 12.45
N LEU A 70 0.06 -3.63 11.43
CA LEU A 70 -1.37 -3.92 11.47
C LEU A 70 -1.61 -5.28 12.12
N PRO A 71 -2.62 -5.40 12.99
CA PRO A 71 -3.02 -6.71 13.51
C PRO A 71 -3.61 -7.59 12.39
N PRO A 72 -3.59 -8.91 12.56
CA PRO A 72 -4.27 -9.81 11.64
C PRO A 72 -5.80 -9.63 11.71
N GLY A 73 -6.49 -9.97 10.64
CA GLY A 73 -7.96 -9.92 10.58
C GLY A 73 -8.53 -8.54 10.30
N CYS A 74 -7.72 -7.61 9.79
CA CYS A 74 -8.21 -6.31 9.33
C CYS A 74 -9.13 -6.46 8.11
N GLU A 75 -10.02 -5.49 7.92
CA GLU A 75 -10.81 -5.34 6.70
C GLU A 75 -10.64 -3.93 6.15
N PHE A 76 -10.42 -3.82 4.83
CA PHE A 76 -10.25 -2.53 4.17
C PHE A 76 -11.32 -2.30 3.12
N VAL A 77 -11.93 -1.12 3.13
CA VAL A 77 -12.81 -0.68 2.04
C VAL A 77 -11.96 0.03 1.00
N VAL A 78 -12.01 -0.44 -0.24
CA VAL A 78 -11.34 0.27 -1.34
C VAL A 78 -12.09 1.55 -1.64
N THR A 79 -11.44 2.69 -1.45
CA THR A 79 -12.03 4.00 -1.76
C THR A 79 -11.75 4.44 -3.18
N LYS A 80 -10.56 4.10 -3.69
CA LYS A 80 -10.09 4.53 -5.01
C LYS A 80 -9.10 3.53 -5.58
N LEU A 81 -9.15 3.34 -6.90
CA LEU A 81 -8.14 2.59 -7.66
C LEU A 81 -7.51 3.53 -8.68
N VAL A 82 -6.19 3.66 -8.64
CA VAL A 82 -5.43 4.52 -9.56
C VAL A 82 -4.45 3.65 -10.34
N ALA A 83 -4.61 3.59 -11.65
CA ALA A 83 -3.65 2.95 -12.53
C ALA A 83 -2.54 3.96 -12.85
N VAL A 84 -1.33 3.69 -12.38
CA VAL A 84 -0.16 4.51 -12.70
C VAL A 84 0.55 3.89 -13.91
N PRO A 85 0.82 4.66 -14.98
CA PRO A 85 1.62 4.18 -16.10
C PRO A 85 2.99 3.72 -15.60
N THR A 86 3.50 2.59 -16.11
CA THR A 86 4.82 2.02 -15.75
C THR A 86 6.02 2.84 -16.25
N HIS A 87 5.78 4.06 -16.75
CA HIS A 87 6.84 5.00 -17.11
C HIS A 87 7.20 5.82 -15.86
N PRO A 88 8.50 6.09 -15.60
CA PRO A 88 8.96 6.81 -14.40
C PRO A 88 8.25 8.16 -14.14
N GLU A 89 7.73 8.81 -15.18
CA GLU A 89 7.02 10.09 -15.07
C GLU A 89 5.56 9.95 -14.56
N GLY A 90 4.96 8.74 -14.64
CA GLY A 90 3.59 8.51 -14.21
C GLY A 90 3.41 8.53 -12.69
N LEU A 91 4.44 8.16 -11.93
CA LEU A 91 4.42 8.08 -10.46
C LEU A 91 4.44 9.45 -9.77
N ALA A 92 4.95 10.48 -10.45
CA ALA A 92 4.91 11.87 -9.99
C ALA A 92 3.51 12.51 -10.12
N LEU A 93 2.59 11.86 -10.83
CA LEU A 93 1.22 12.33 -11.08
C LEU A 93 0.19 11.75 -10.11
N LEU A 94 0.63 11.00 -9.09
CA LEU A 94 -0.28 10.61 -8.02
C LEU A 94 -0.78 11.88 -7.33
N PRO A 95 -2.11 12.10 -7.27
CA PRO A 95 -2.63 13.23 -6.51
C PRO A 95 -2.17 13.09 -5.06
N PRO A 96 -1.95 14.22 -4.34
CA PRO A 96 -1.68 14.15 -2.91
C PRO A 96 -2.75 13.29 -2.27
N LEU A 97 -2.32 12.35 -1.43
CA LEU A 97 -3.23 11.58 -0.59
C LEU A 97 -3.99 12.60 0.24
N SER A 98 -5.30 12.71 0.02
CA SER A 98 -6.13 13.61 0.82
C SER A 98 -5.94 13.26 2.29
N PRO A 99 -5.79 14.27 3.17
CA PRO A 99 -5.62 14.05 4.61
C PRO A 99 -6.79 13.27 5.21
#